data_AF-A0AA42EDU3-F1
#
_entry.id   AF-A0AA42EDU3-F1
#
_cell.length_a   1.000
_cell.length_b   1.000
_cell.length_c   1.000
_cell.angle_alpha   90.00
_cell.angle_beta   90.00
_cell.angle_gamma   90.00
#
_symmetry.space_group_name_H-M   'P 1'
#
loop_
_entity.id
_entity.type
_entity.pdbx_description
1 polymer ?
#
loop_
_entity_poly.entity_id
_entity_poly.type
_entity_poly.pdbx_seq_one_letter_code
_entity_poly.pdbx_strand_id
1 'polypeptide(L)'
;MTLNVPTDSYVSLEEANGYHQLRASFEAWNELDDEQKARRLVSASDFLDHNYRFVGEKAEPTQIRQFPRQESSQESSEIPLQVKYAVLPAETDNARIPLLMITSDTCIWQYRSAECGYTGGPVADEKDNPTTDPKKDACSHCLRGCKLRFGANAILPFGGFPSTTQYGA
;
A
#
# COMPACT_ATOMS: atom_id res chain seq x y z
N MET A 1 -30.13 18.65 -16.12
CA MET A 1 -29.42 19.12 -17.35
C MET A 1 -28.22 18.19 -17.56
N THR A 2 -27.96 17.76 -18.79
CA THR A 2 -27.34 16.49 -19.20
C THR A 2 -25.86 16.27 -18.86
N LEU A 3 -25.53 15.15 -18.21
CA LEU A 3 -24.20 14.52 -18.28
C LEU A 3 -24.17 13.62 -19.52
N ASN A 4 -23.28 13.91 -20.48
CA ASN A 4 -23.05 13.02 -21.61
C ASN A 4 -21.59 13.11 -22.09
N VAL A 5 -20.70 12.38 -21.42
CA VAL A 5 -19.34 12.11 -21.93
C VAL A 5 -18.87 10.74 -21.39
N PRO A 6 -18.22 9.90 -22.19
CA PRO A 6 -18.81 9.13 -23.28
C PRO A 6 -19.88 8.11 -22.81
N THR A 7 -20.66 8.46 -21.78
CA THR A 7 -21.99 7.99 -21.31
C THR A 7 -22.02 7.49 -19.86
N ASP A 8 -20.96 7.56 -19.04
CA ASP A 8 -21.13 7.33 -17.58
C ASP A 8 -19.97 7.71 -16.63
N SER A 9 -19.07 8.64 -16.97
CA SER A 9 -17.97 9.05 -16.06
C SER A 9 -18.09 10.48 -15.54
N TYR A 10 -17.53 10.73 -14.34
CA TYR A 10 -17.50 12.07 -13.73
C TYR A 10 -16.53 13.06 -14.39
N VAL A 11 -15.62 12.55 -15.20
CA VAL A 11 -14.58 13.31 -15.89
C VAL A 11 -14.57 12.91 -17.37
N SER A 12 -14.41 13.89 -18.25
CA SER A 12 -14.27 13.66 -19.70
C SER A 12 -12.87 13.15 -20.06
N LEU A 13 -12.74 12.54 -21.25
CA LEU A 13 -11.43 12.13 -21.77
C LEU A 13 -10.47 13.31 -21.91
N GLU A 14 -10.96 14.48 -22.33
CA GLU A 14 -10.15 15.68 -22.49
C GLU A 14 -9.62 16.19 -21.14
N GLU A 15 -10.49 16.29 -20.13
CA GLU A 15 -10.11 16.66 -18.76
C GLU A 15 -9.11 15.65 -18.18
N ALA A 16 -9.33 14.34 -18.39
CA ALA A 16 -8.43 13.30 -17.92
C ALA A 16 -7.06 13.37 -18.61
N ASN A 17 -7.03 13.56 -19.93
CA ASN A 17 -5.79 13.74 -20.69
C ASN A 17 -5.01 14.97 -20.19
N GLY A 18 -5.68 16.10 -20.00
CA GLY A 18 -5.05 17.30 -19.43
C GLY A 18 -4.53 17.10 -18.01
N TYR A 19 -5.25 16.33 -17.18
CA TYR A 19 -4.82 15.98 -15.83
C TYR A 19 -3.56 15.10 -15.84
N HIS A 20 -3.53 14.06 -16.67
CA HIS A 20 -2.40 13.13 -16.74
C HIS A 20 -1.17 13.76 -17.41
N GLN A 21 -1.35 14.68 -18.37
CA GLN A 21 -0.24 15.36 -19.07
C GLN A 21 0.76 16.08 -18.14
N LEU A 22 0.28 16.53 -16.98
CA LEU A 22 1.10 17.28 -16.01
C LEU A 22 1.65 16.40 -14.87
N ARG A 23 1.49 15.06 -14.95
CA ARG A 23 1.79 14.13 -13.86
C ARG A 23 2.64 12.95 -14.30
N ALA A 24 3.22 12.26 -13.31
CA ALA A 24 4.04 11.07 -13.55
C ALA A 24 3.26 9.93 -14.22
N SER A 25 1.93 9.90 -14.08
CA SER A 25 1.06 8.92 -14.73
C SER A 25 0.84 9.18 -16.23
N PHE A 26 1.44 10.24 -16.81
CA PHE A 26 1.31 10.58 -18.23
C PHE A 26 1.66 9.40 -19.15
N GLU A 27 2.84 8.81 -18.98
CA GLU A 27 3.35 7.79 -19.91
C GLU A 27 2.39 6.58 -19.96
N ALA A 28 2.05 6.04 -18.79
CA ALA A 28 1.13 4.90 -18.66
C ALA A 28 -0.29 5.22 -19.17
N TRP A 29 -0.78 6.44 -18.93
CA TRP A 29 -2.09 6.86 -19.43
C TRP A 29 -2.09 7.03 -20.95
N ASN A 30 -1.01 7.57 -21.51
CA ASN A 30 -0.90 7.89 -22.93
C ASN A 30 -0.73 6.64 -23.83
N GLU A 31 -0.25 5.53 -23.28
CA GLU A 31 -0.17 4.23 -23.96
C GLU A 31 -1.55 3.59 -24.22
N LEU A 32 -2.57 3.98 -23.47
CA LEU A 32 -3.91 3.41 -23.57
C LEU A 32 -4.68 3.96 -24.77
N ASP A 33 -5.51 3.12 -25.39
CA ASP A 33 -6.47 3.58 -26.38
C ASP A 33 -7.63 4.36 -25.72
N ASP A 34 -8.34 5.17 -26.50
CA ASP A 34 -9.39 6.04 -25.96
C ASP A 34 -10.59 5.26 -25.40
N GLU A 35 -10.85 4.04 -25.90
CA GLU A 35 -11.90 3.17 -25.39
C GLU A 35 -11.53 2.63 -24.01
N GLN A 36 -10.28 2.22 -23.82
CA GLN A 36 -9.70 1.78 -22.57
C GLN A 36 -9.65 2.90 -21.54
N LYS A 37 -9.30 4.13 -21.95
CA LYS A 37 -9.36 5.31 -21.10
C LYS A 37 -10.80 5.56 -20.64
N ALA A 38 -11.76 5.54 -21.57
CA ALA A 38 -13.18 5.73 -21.26
C ALA A 38 -13.70 4.69 -20.25
N ARG A 39 -13.40 3.40 -20.48
CA ARG A 39 -13.79 2.31 -19.57
C ARG A 39 -13.19 2.50 -18.16
N ARG A 40 -11.94 2.94 -18.06
CA ARG A 40 -11.29 3.23 -16.76
C ARG A 40 -11.96 4.38 -16.02
N LEU A 41 -12.34 5.46 -16.73
CA LEU A 41 -13.04 6.59 -16.13
C LEU A 41 -14.43 6.20 -15.60
N VAL A 42 -15.15 5.33 -16.32
CA VAL A 42 -16.43 4.78 -15.85
C VAL A 42 -16.22 3.94 -14.60
N SER A 43 -15.25 3.01 -14.62
CA SER A 43 -14.93 2.17 -13.46
C SER A 43 -14.50 2.99 -12.24
N ALA A 44 -13.76 4.08 -12.42
CA ALA A 44 -13.40 5.00 -11.34
C ALA A 44 -14.63 5.70 -10.75
N SER A 45 -15.59 6.07 -11.60
CA SER A 45 -16.84 6.70 -11.16
C SER A 45 -17.73 5.70 -10.42
N ASP A 46 -17.80 4.43 -10.86
CA ASP A 46 -18.48 3.34 -10.15
C ASP A 46 -17.89 3.12 -8.76
N PHE A 47 -16.57 3.14 -8.67
CA PHE A 47 -15.87 2.97 -7.40
C PHE A 47 -16.26 4.07 -6.41
N LEU A 48 -16.31 5.33 -6.85
CA LEU A 48 -16.72 6.45 -6.01
C LEU A 48 -18.18 6.30 -5.54
N ASP A 49 -19.08 5.91 -6.44
CA ASP A 49 -20.50 5.73 -6.15
C ASP A 49 -20.78 4.58 -5.17
N HIS A 50 -19.97 3.52 -5.22
CA HIS A 50 -20.12 2.37 -4.36
C HIS A 50 -19.49 2.57 -2.97
N ASN A 51 -18.33 3.23 -2.90
CA ASN A 51 -17.53 3.29 -1.67
C ASN A 51 -17.81 4.53 -0.81
N TYR A 52 -18.41 5.58 -1.37
CA TYR A 52 -18.65 6.82 -0.65
C TYR A 52 -20.13 7.10 -0.44
N ARG A 53 -20.48 7.58 0.74
CA ARG A 53 -21.81 8.09 1.06
C ARG A 53 -21.83 9.61 0.93
N PHE A 54 -22.50 10.11 -0.10
CA PHE A 54 -22.62 11.54 -0.36
C PHE A 54 -23.78 12.16 0.45
N VAL A 55 -23.60 13.40 0.93
CA VAL A 55 -24.63 14.15 1.68
C VAL A 55 -25.66 14.78 0.76
N GLY A 56 -26.96 14.60 1.05
CA GLY A 56 -28.08 15.09 0.23
C GLY A 56 -28.70 14.00 -0.66
N GLU A 57 -29.55 14.42 -1.59
CA GLU A 57 -30.23 13.54 -2.56
C GLU A 57 -29.75 13.79 -3.99
N LYS A 58 -29.90 12.78 -4.85
CA LYS A 58 -29.69 12.90 -6.29
C LYS A 58 -30.62 13.97 -6.87
N ALA A 59 -30.15 14.73 -7.86
CA ALA A 59 -30.98 15.73 -8.54
C ALA A 59 -32.22 15.08 -9.16
N GLU A 60 -32.03 13.96 -9.86
CA GLU A 60 -33.11 13.13 -10.40
C GLU A 60 -33.07 11.72 -9.78
N PRO A 61 -34.19 11.17 -9.28
CA PRO A 61 -34.19 9.82 -8.71
C PRO A 61 -33.80 8.72 -9.70
N THR A 62 -34.01 8.96 -11.00
CA THR A 62 -33.76 7.99 -12.08
C THR A 62 -32.33 8.02 -12.63
N GLN A 63 -31.51 8.99 -12.23
CA GLN A 63 -30.15 9.10 -12.75
C GLN A 63 -29.25 7.97 -12.19
N ILE A 64 -28.37 7.45 -13.04
CA ILE A 64 -27.48 6.33 -12.70
C ILE A 64 -26.48 6.76 -11.61
N ARG A 65 -25.79 7.87 -11.84
CA ARG A 65 -24.71 8.42 -10.99
C ARG A 65 -25.20 9.17 -9.75
N GLN A 66 -24.33 9.34 -8.76
CA GLN A 66 -24.66 10.11 -7.56
C GLN A 66 -24.77 11.60 -7.81
N PHE A 67 -24.01 12.13 -8.78
CA PHE A 67 -24.08 13.53 -9.23
C PHE A 67 -24.77 13.64 -10.60
N PRO A 68 -25.41 14.77 -10.92
CA PRO A 68 -25.60 15.99 -10.10
C PRO A 68 -26.55 15.78 -8.91
N ARG A 69 -26.48 16.65 -7.89
CA ARG A 69 -27.29 16.54 -6.66
C ARG A 69 -28.23 17.72 -6.51
N GLN A 70 -29.28 17.56 -5.69
CA GLN A 70 -30.17 18.68 -5.36
C GLN A 70 -29.39 19.76 -4.63
N GLU A 71 -29.63 21.02 -4.99
CA GLU A 71 -29.02 22.16 -4.32
C GLU A 71 -29.56 22.25 -2.89
N SER A 72 -28.73 21.86 -1.91
CA SER A 72 -28.87 22.44 -0.58
C SER A 72 -28.30 23.86 -0.65
N SER A 73 -28.88 24.79 0.09
CA SER A 73 -28.76 26.25 -0.06
C SER A 73 -27.34 26.88 -0.02
N GLN A 74 -26.27 26.09 -0.05
CA GLN A 74 -24.87 26.53 -0.08
C GLN A 74 -23.96 25.75 -1.06
N GLU A 75 -24.44 24.74 -1.80
CA GLU A 75 -23.59 23.93 -2.70
C GLU A 75 -24.15 23.88 -4.14
N SER A 76 -23.23 24.05 -5.11
CA SER A 76 -23.53 23.91 -6.55
C SER A 76 -23.96 22.48 -6.87
N SER A 77 -24.90 22.32 -7.81
CA SER A 77 -25.33 21.01 -8.34
C SER A 77 -24.23 20.28 -9.14
N GLU A 78 -23.13 20.97 -9.47
CA GLU A 78 -21.99 20.43 -10.22
C GLU A 78 -21.16 19.40 -9.43
N ILE A 79 -20.42 18.56 -10.15
CA ILE A 79 -19.51 17.57 -9.55
C ILE A 79 -18.36 18.31 -8.86
N PRO A 80 -18.15 18.15 -7.54
CA PRO A 80 -17.07 18.81 -6.82
C PRO A 80 -15.69 18.43 -7.37
N LEU A 81 -14.76 19.39 -7.38
CA LEU A 81 -13.38 19.16 -7.83
C LEU A 81 -12.69 18.05 -7.03
N GLN A 82 -13.05 17.88 -5.76
CA GLN A 82 -12.54 16.83 -4.89
C GLN A 82 -12.96 15.43 -5.36
N VAL A 83 -14.13 15.31 -6.00
CA VAL A 83 -14.61 14.05 -6.58
C VAL A 83 -13.94 13.81 -7.92
N LYS A 84 -13.76 14.86 -8.74
CA LYS A 84 -13.08 14.76 -10.05
C LYS A 84 -11.58 14.43 -9.92
N TYR A 85 -10.92 15.01 -8.93
CA TYR A 85 -9.49 14.85 -8.66
C TYR A 85 -9.25 14.11 -7.34
N ALA A 86 -10.13 13.17 -7.00
CA ALA A 86 -9.98 12.34 -5.81
C ALA A 86 -8.72 11.48 -5.94
N VAL A 87 -7.58 12.04 -5.55
CA VAL A 87 -6.34 11.30 -5.40
C VAL A 87 -6.48 10.54 -4.10
N LEU A 88 -6.59 9.21 -4.18
CA LEU A 88 -6.23 8.38 -3.04
C LEU A 88 -4.83 8.82 -2.65
N PRO A 89 -4.56 9.24 -1.40
CA PRO A 89 -3.21 9.63 -0.97
C PRO A 89 -2.17 8.50 -1.08
N ALA A 90 -2.58 7.33 -1.58
CA ALA A 90 -1.77 6.18 -1.91
C ALA A 90 -1.95 5.79 -3.39
N GLU A 91 -1.74 6.72 -4.33
CA GLU A 91 -1.36 6.32 -5.69
C GLU A 91 -0.02 5.58 -5.59
N THR A 92 -0.09 4.25 -5.44
CA THR A 92 1.07 3.35 -5.42
C THR A 92 1.38 2.83 -6.83
N ASP A 93 1.14 3.65 -7.85
CA ASP A 93 1.38 3.26 -9.24
C ASP A 93 2.87 2.96 -9.40
N ASN A 94 3.16 1.67 -9.65
CA ASN A 94 4.51 1.13 -9.73
C ASN A 94 5.37 1.26 -8.45
N ALA A 95 4.75 1.48 -7.29
CA ALA A 95 5.48 1.59 -6.03
C ALA A 95 6.13 0.24 -5.67
N ARG A 96 7.46 0.23 -5.58
CA ARG A 96 8.22 -0.91 -5.09
C ARG A 96 8.30 -0.85 -3.57
N ILE A 97 7.30 -1.45 -2.92
CA ILE A 97 7.26 -1.56 -1.46
C ILE A 97 8.20 -2.72 -1.05
N PRO A 98 9.17 -2.49 -0.14
CA PRO A 98 9.99 -3.56 0.39
C PRO A 98 9.11 -4.64 1.04
N LEU A 99 9.29 -5.89 0.64
CA LEU A 99 8.55 -7.02 1.24
C LEU A 99 9.10 -7.37 2.64
N LEU A 100 10.35 -7.01 2.93
CA LEU A 100 10.99 -7.26 4.21
C LEU A 100 10.52 -6.23 5.23
N MET A 101 9.89 -6.71 6.30
CA MET A 101 9.52 -5.89 7.44
C MET A 101 10.79 -5.40 8.15
N ILE A 102 10.85 -4.09 8.43
CA ILE A 102 11.94 -3.51 9.22
C ILE A 102 11.64 -3.76 10.70
N THR A 103 12.29 -4.76 11.28
CA THR A 103 12.27 -5.05 12.71
C THR A 103 13.54 -4.56 13.37
N SER A 104 13.46 -3.86 14.50
CA SER A 104 14.64 -3.33 15.21
C SER A 104 15.43 -4.43 15.89
N ASP A 105 14.75 -5.26 16.69
CA ASP A 105 15.42 -6.10 17.69
C ASP A 105 15.22 -7.61 17.43
N THR A 106 14.36 -7.96 16.47
CA THR A 106 13.93 -9.33 16.19
C THR A 106 14.32 -9.77 14.78
N CYS A 107 15.06 -10.86 14.67
CA CYS A 107 15.40 -11.53 13.43
C CYS A 107 14.17 -12.23 12.84
N ILE A 108 13.89 -12.01 11.55
CA ILE A 108 12.76 -12.66 10.86
C ILE A 108 13.11 -14.06 10.31
N TRP A 109 14.40 -14.41 10.24
CA TRP A 109 14.81 -15.68 9.64
C TRP A 109 14.34 -16.87 10.46
N GLN A 110 13.89 -17.91 9.77
CA GLN A 110 13.64 -19.20 10.41
C GLN A 110 14.96 -19.79 10.92
N TYR A 111 14.96 -20.28 12.16
CA TYR A 111 16.17 -20.85 12.75
C TYR A 111 16.71 -22.02 11.90
N ARG A 112 18.00 -21.97 11.55
CA ARG A 112 18.70 -22.95 10.70
C ARG A 112 18.20 -23.02 9.24
N SER A 113 17.45 -22.03 8.77
CA SER A 113 17.15 -21.88 7.34
C SER A 113 18.40 -21.44 6.54
N ALA A 114 18.28 -21.40 5.22
CA ALA A 114 19.36 -20.95 4.34
C ALA A 114 19.79 -19.51 4.62
N GLU A 115 18.83 -18.64 4.95
CA GLU A 115 19.04 -17.23 5.30
C GLU A 115 19.67 -17.06 6.68
N CYS A 116 19.30 -17.92 7.64
CA CYS A 116 19.94 -17.97 8.95
C CYS A 116 21.38 -18.49 8.87
N GLY A 117 21.64 -19.51 8.04
CA GLY A 117 22.98 -20.05 7.78
C GLY A 117 23.59 -20.85 8.93
N TYR A 118 22.89 -21.05 10.06
CA TYR A 118 23.45 -21.77 11.20
C TYR A 118 23.35 -23.29 11.04
N THR A 119 24.51 -23.95 10.91
CA THR A 119 24.62 -25.41 10.71
C THR A 119 25.32 -26.13 11.87
N GLY A 120 25.70 -25.43 12.94
CA GLY A 120 26.41 -25.99 14.09
C GLY A 120 25.55 -26.83 15.04
N GLY A 121 26.16 -27.34 16.12
CA GLY A 121 25.46 -28.11 17.16
C GLY A 121 24.45 -27.30 17.99
N PRO A 122 23.85 -27.89 19.04
CA PRO A 122 23.03 -27.13 19.98
C PRO A 122 23.88 -26.13 20.78
N VAL A 123 23.35 -24.92 21.00
CA VAL A 123 24.08 -23.85 21.70
C VAL A 123 23.26 -23.27 22.85
N ALA A 124 22.02 -22.85 22.59
CA ALA A 124 21.20 -22.17 23.57
C ALA A 124 19.71 -22.37 23.33
N ASP A 125 18.92 -22.28 24.39
CA ASP A 125 17.46 -22.26 24.32
C ASP A 125 16.92 -20.91 23.79
N GLU A 126 15.59 -20.81 23.66
CA GLU A 126 14.88 -19.61 23.19
C GLU A 126 15.17 -18.36 24.05
N LYS A 127 15.64 -18.54 25.29
CA LYS A 127 15.96 -17.45 26.23
C LYS A 127 17.45 -17.14 26.29
N ASP A 128 18.25 -17.69 25.38
CA ASP A 128 19.71 -17.59 25.35
C ASP A 128 20.42 -18.30 26.53
N ASN A 129 19.77 -19.25 27.20
CA ASN A 129 20.45 -20.07 28.20
C ASN A 129 21.23 -21.19 27.50
N PRO A 130 22.50 -21.45 27.88
CA PRO A 130 23.29 -22.52 27.28
C PRO A 130 22.61 -23.88 27.37
N THR A 131 22.55 -24.62 26.26
CA THR A 131 22.01 -25.98 26.23
C THR A 131 22.81 -26.85 25.28
N THR A 132 23.00 -28.11 25.68
CA THR A 132 23.58 -29.16 24.84
C THR A 132 22.53 -30.14 24.31
N ASP A 133 21.27 -29.98 24.71
CA ASP A 133 20.16 -30.82 24.27
C ASP A 133 19.59 -30.30 22.94
N PRO A 134 19.70 -31.06 21.84
CA PRO A 134 19.17 -30.66 20.53
C PRO A 134 17.67 -30.36 20.52
N LYS A 135 16.89 -30.96 21.43
CA LYS A 135 15.43 -30.72 21.51
C LYS A 135 15.08 -29.38 22.16
N LYS A 136 16.01 -28.80 22.90
CA LYS A 136 15.83 -27.52 23.62
C LYS A 136 16.56 -26.37 22.94
N ASP A 137 17.43 -26.66 21.97
CA ASP A 137 18.14 -25.65 21.19
C ASP A 137 17.15 -24.90 20.29
N ALA A 138 16.98 -23.62 20.58
CA ALA A 138 16.06 -22.74 19.87
C ALA A 138 16.69 -21.35 19.72
N CYS A 139 16.39 -20.68 18.61
CA CYS A 139 16.83 -19.31 18.40
C CYS A 139 16.00 -18.36 19.26
N SER A 140 16.66 -17.43 19.94
CA SER A 140 15.97 -16.32 20.63
C SER A 140 15.49 -15.22 19.67
N HIS A 141 15.86 -15.31 18.39
CA HIS A 141 15.66 -14.27 17.37
C HIS A 141 16.30 -12.90 17.70
N CYS A 142 17.08 -12.79 18.77
CA CYS A 142 17.82 -11.58 19.12
C CYS A 142 19.24 -11.62 18.53
N LEU A 143 19.84 -10.44 18.38
CA LEU A 143 21.24 -10.31 17.96
C LEU A 143 22.21 -11.10 18.88
N ARG A 144 21.88 -11.18 20.17
CA ARG A 144 22.60 -11.98 21.16
C ARG A 144 22.60 -13.48 20.81
N GLY A 145 21.45 -14.02 20.39
CA GLY A 145 21.33 -15.41 19.97
C GLY A 145 22.18 -15.74 18.74
N CYS A 146 22.31 -14.80 17.79
CA CYS A 146 23.24 -14.92 16.66
C CYS A 146 24.71 -14.89 17.13
N LYS A 147 25.06 -13.99 18.06
CA LYS A 147 26.43 -13.91 18.62
C LYS A 147 26.85 -15.20 19.34
N LEU A 148 25.93 -15.87 20.04
CA LEU A 148 26.21 -17.16 20.67
C LEU A 148 26.56 -18.25 19.66
N ARG A 149 25.98 -18.18 18.45
CA ARG A 149 26.08 -19.21 17.42
C ARG A 149 27.22 -18.98 16.42
N PHE A 150 27.42 -17.73 16.02
CA PHE A 150 28.42 -17.34 15.03
C PHE A 150 29.67 -16.67 15.64
N GLY A 151 29.60 -16.28 16.91
CA GLY A 151 30.66 -15.55 17.61
C GLY A 151 30.36 -14.05 17.70
N ALA A 152 30.94 -13.40 18.71
CA ALA A 152 30.63 -12.00 19.04
C ALA A 152 31.08 -10.97 17.96
N ASN A 153 32.14 -11.30 17.21
CA ASN A 153 32.80 -10.40 16.26
C ASN A 153 32.69 -10.90 14.80
N ALA A 154 31.88 -11.93 14.55
CA ALA A 154 31.66 -12.44 13.20
C ALA A 154 30.66 -11.57 12.43
N ILE A 155 30.66 -11.71 11.09
CA ILE A 155 29.58 -11.19 10.26
C ILE A 155 28.34 -12.03 10.57
N LEU A 156 27.32 -11.40 11.17
CA LEU A 156 26.11 -12.09 11.59
C LEU A 156 25.06 -12.06 10.47
N PRO A 157 24.52 -13.20 10.04
CA PRO A 157 23.38 -13.26 9.13
C PRO A 157 22.07 -12.93 9.88
N PHE A 158 21.98 -11.71 10.44
CA PHE A 158 20.83 -11.25 11.21
C PHE A 158 19.77 -10.65 10.27
N GLY A 159 18.53 -11.12 10.36
CA GLY A 159 17.40 -10.71 9.53
C GLY A 159 16.61 -9.52 10.06
N GLY A 160 17.24 -8.64 10.83
CA GLY A 160 16.65 -7.42 11.35
C GLY A 160 17.59 -6.24 11.18
N PHE A 161 17.16 -5.06 11.63
CA PHE A 161 17.86 -3.80 11.47
C PHE A 161 18.17 -3.17 12.84
N PRO A 162 19.26 -3.58 13.51
CA PRO A 162 19.60 -3.12 14.87
C PRO A 162 19.75 -1.61 15.02
N SER A 163 19.98 -0.90 13.91
CA SER A 163 20.13 0.57 13.89
C SER A 163 18.79 1.32 13.89
N THR A 164 17.64 0.64 13.85
CA THR A 164 16.32 1.27 13.83
C THR A 164 15.65 1.34 15.21
N THR A 165 16.31 0.87 16.27
CA THR A 165 15.85 1.05 17.65
C THR A 165 15.73 2.54 17.99
N GLN A 166 14.63 2.95 18.62
CA GLN A 166 14.38 4.35 18.99
C GLN A 166 15.36 4.83 20.08
N TYR A 167 15.75 6.09 20.01
CA TYR A 167 16.46 6.78 21.10
C TYR A 167 15.51 7.01 22.29
N GLY A 168 15.89 6.55 23.49
CA GLY A 168 15.18 6.87 24.73
C GLY A 168 14.28 5.78 25.33
N ALA A 169 14.44 4.52 24.93
CA ALA A 169 13.86 3.37 25.61
C ALA A 169 14.77 2.85 26.74
#